data_AF-A0A946S4S4-F1
#
_entry.id   AF-A0A946S4S4-F1
#
_cell.length_a   1.000
_cell.length_b   1.000
_cell.length_c   1.000
_cell.angle_alpha   90.00
_cell.angle_beta   90.00
_cell.angle_gamma   90.00
#
_symmetry.space_group_name_H-M   'P 1'
#
loop_
_entity.id
_entity.type
_entity.pdbx_description
1 polymer ?
#
loop_
_entity_poly.entity_id
_entity_poly.type
_entity_poly.pdbx_seq_one_letter_code
_entity_poly.pdbx_strand_id
1 'polypeptide(L)'
;QKGIHAFWESRLPELFSENYDYLVGTAQYEYSVLDFAWETVETSHNELDSVFSFDEILSETYEKDKQYSYEKRGNKTINVRSEEYSDAYHNMLSGMVERRMRKSITSIGNLWYSAWVDAGQPILDGMQNSEAPFTEEIKIDHKITKKDARGHQH
;
A
#
# COMPACT_ATOMS: atom_id res chain seq x y z
N GLN A 1 1.82 22.79 5.22
CA GLN A 1 3.22 22.75 4.76
C GLN A 1 3.31 22.61 3.24
N LYS A 2 4.19 23.37 2.56
CA LYS A 2 4.53 23.08 1.14
C LYS A 2 5.64 22.01 1.12
N GLY A 3 5.44 20.93 0.37
CA GLY A 3 6.48 19.92 0.12
C GLY A 3 6.42 18.65 0.98
N ILE A 4 5.56 18.59 2.01
CA ILE A 4 5.41 17.39 2.86
C ILE A 4 4.91 16.17 2.08
N HIS A 5 4.01 16.36 1.11
CA HIS A 5 3.59 15.29 0.20
C HIS A 5 4.77 14.67 -0.55
N ALA A 6 5.55 15.49 -1.27
CA ALA A 6 6.71 15.00 -2.02
C ALA A 6 7.79 14.40 -1.09
N PHE A 7 7.93 14.94 0.12
CA PHE A 7 8.84 14.40 1.12
C PHE A 7 8.41 12.98 1.54
N TRP A 8 7.15 12.82 1.95
CA TRP A 8 6.63 11.54 2.43
C TRP A 8 6.45 10.51 1.32
N GLU A 9 5.86 10.89 0.18
CA GLU A 9 5.48 9.98 -0.91
C GLU A 9 6.63 9.66 -1.87
N SER A 10 7.70 10.46 -1.91
CA SER A 10 8.81 10.26 -2.84
C SER A 10 10.15 10.12 -2.15
N ARG A 11 10.55 11.09 -1.32
CA ARG A 11 11.91 11.10 -0.75
C ARG A 11 12.14 9.95 0.24
N LEU A 12 11.20 9.70 1.15
CA LEU A 12 11.36 8.58 2.10
C LEU A 12 11.39 7.21 1.39
N PRO A 13 10.44 6.89 0.47
CA PRO A 13 10.55 5.69 -0.35
C PRO A 13 11.88 5.56 -1.08
N GLU A 14 12.35 6.63 -1.71
CA GLU A 14 13.58 6.59 -2.49
C GLU A 14 14.82 6.26 -1.66
N LEU A 15 14.90 6.76 -0.43
CA LEU A 15 16.04 6.49 0.45
C LEU A 15 15.96 5.13 1.15
N PHE A 16 14.76 4.69 1.52
CA PHE A 16 14.60 3.63 2.53
C PHE A 16 13.86 2.38 2.03
N SER A 17 13.27 2.41 0.83
CA SER A 17 12.46 1.28 0.31
C SER A 17 13.22 -0.04 0.16
N GLU A 18 14.54 0.00 -0.06
CA GLU A 18 15.37 -1.21 -0.14
C GLU A 18 15.46 -1.97 1.20
N ASN A 19 15.20 -1.29 2.32
CA ASN A 19 15.26 -1.86 3.66
C ASN A 19 13.91 -2.35 4.19
N TYR A 20 12.83 -2.19 3.43
CA TYR A 20 11.50 -2.59 3.87
C TYR A 20 11.24 -4.07 3.59
N ASP A 21 10.49 -4.72 4.48
CA ASP A 21 9.95 -6.05 4.22
C ASP A 21 8.61 -5.91 3.47
N TYR A 22 8.53 -6.48 2.27
CA TYR A 22 7.32 -6.49 1.45
C TYR A 22 6.55 -7.82 1.49
N LEU A 23 6.97 -8.79 2.31
CA LEU A 23 6.27 -10.06 2.47
C LEU A 23 5.03 -9.88 3.36
N VAL A 24 3.85 -9.83 2.74
CA VAL A 24 2.58 -9.53 3.41
C VAL A 24 1.63 -10.73 3.57
N GLY A 25 2.05 -11.92 3.15
CA GLY A 25 1.24 -13.13 3.21
C GLY A 25 0.27 -13.27 2.03
N THR A 26 -0.73 -14.13 2.18
CA THR A 26 -1.71 -14.44 1.14
C THR A 26 -2.89 -13.48 1.16
N ALA A 27 -3.44 -13.18 -0.01
CA ALA A 27 -4.66 -12.39 -0.13
C ALA A 27 -5.84 -13.05 0.59
N GLN A 28 -6.74 -12.21 1.10
CA GLN A 28 -7.97 -12.60 1.80
C GLN A 28 -9.19 -12.07 1.04
N TYR A 29 -10.31 -12.79 1.15
CA TYR A 29 -11.57 -12.40 0.52
C TYR A 29 -12.24 -11.28 1.33
N GLU A 30 -12.62 -10.20 0.64
CA GLU A 30 -13.30 -9.04 1.19
C GLU A 30 -14.77 -9.07 0.79
N TYR A 31 -15.65 -9.28 1.78
CA TYR A 31 -17.10 -9.36 1.56
C TYR A 31 -17.73 -8.05 1.09
N SER A 32 -17.12 -6.92 1.44
CA SER A 32 -17.63 -5.59 1.13
C SER A 32 -16.48 -4.66 0.74
N VAL A 33 -16.29 -4.49 -0.57
CA VAL A 33 -15.27 -3.58 -1.13
C VAL A 33 -15.49 -2.14 -0.65
N LEU A 34 -16.75 -1.73 -0.45
CA LEU A 34 -17.08 -0.38 -0.01
C LEU A 34 -16.62 -0.15 1.44
N ASP A 35 -16.91 -1.08 2.34
CA ASP A 35 -16.52 -0.97 3.74
C ASP A 35 -14.99 -1.01 3.86
N PHE A 36 -14.35 -1.92 3.13
CA PHE A 36 -12.90 -2.00 3.05
C PHE A 36 -12.24 -0.70 2.57
N ALA A 37 -12.82 -0.06 1.55
CA ALA A 37 -12.32 1.20 1.03
C ALA A 37 -12.44 2.33 2.07
N TRP A 38 -13.59 2.43 2.75
CA TRP A 38 -13.80 3.44 3.79
C TRP A 38 -12.89 3.23 5.00
N GLU A 39 -12.74 1.99 5.47
CA GLU A 39 -11.82 1.64 6.55
C GLU A 39 -10.37 2.03 6.20
N THR A 40 -9.96 1.77 4.95
CA THR A 40 -8.64 2.14 4.45
C THR A 40 -8.47 3.67 4.46
N VAL A 41 -9.46 4.43 4.00
CA VAL A 41 -9.43 5.91 4.03
C VAL A 41 -9.35 6.44 5.46
N GLU A 42 -10.21 5.96 6.35
CA GLU A 42 -10.25 6.38 7.76
C GLU A 42 -8.92 6.09 8.46
N THR A 43 -8.39 4.88 8.30
CA THR A 43 -7.11 4.49 8.89
C THR A 43 -5.96 5.35 8.35
N SER A 44 -5.98 5.70 7.06
CA SER A 44 -5.01 6.65 6.47
C SER A 44 -5.10 8.03 7.10
N HIS A 45 -6.33 8.51 7.29
CA HIS A 45 -6.58 9.84 7.84
C HIS A 45 -6.09 9.95 9.28
N ASN A 46 -6.27 8.89 10.08
CA ASN A 46 -5.85 8.86 11.48
C ASN A 46 -4.32 8.94 11.67
N GLU A 47 -3.52 8.70 10.63
CA GLU A 47 -2.06 8.83 10.68
C GLU A 47 -1.56 10.24 10.35
N LEU A 48 -2.43 11.13 9.84
CA LEU A 48 -2.05 12.49 9.45
C LEU A 48 -1.49 13.31 10.61
N ASP A 49 -1.98 13.08 11.83
CA ASP A 49 -1.51 13.77 13.02
C ASP A 49 -0.01 13.58 13.22
N SER A 50 0.48 12.33 13.19
CA SER A 50 1.90 12.02 13.30
C SER A 50 2.71 12.59 12.13
N VAL A 51 2.18 12.51 10.90
CA VAL A 51 2.86 13.06 9.71
C VAL A 51 3.10 14.56 9.85
N PHE A 52 2.09 15.31 10.30
CA PHE A 52 2.20 16.76 10.41
C PHE A 52 2.95 17.19 11.66
N SER A 53 2.64 16.61 12.83
CA SER A 53 3.26 16.99 14.09
C SER A 53 4.74 16.67 14.12
N PHE A 54 5.17 15.53 13.58
CA PHE A 54 6.59 15.18 13.55
C PHE A 54 7.37 16.02 12.55
N ASP A 55 6.78 16.39 11.41
CA ASP A 55 7.45 17.31 10.46
C ASP A 55 7.61 18.69 11.10
N GLU A 56 6.59 19.18 11.81
CA GLU A 56 6.65 20.44 12.55
C GLU A 56 7.75 20.40 13.62
N ILE A 57 7.68 19.44 14.56
CA ILE A 57 8.66 19.28 15.64
C ILE A 57 10.09 19.15 15.10
N LEU A 58 10.30 18.32 14.08
CA LEU A 58 11.63 18.13 13.53
C LEU A 58 12.12 19.39 12.81
N SER A 59 11.24 20.07 12.07
CA SER A 59 11.62 21.31 11.38
C SER A 59 12.03 22.42 12.34
N GLU A 60 11.51 22.44 13.57
CA GLU A 60 11.87 23.43 14.59
C GLU A 60 13.15 23.06 15.33
N THR A 61 13.36 21.78 15.62
CA THR A 61 14.46 21.28 16.45
C THR A 61 15.74 20.98 15.67
N TYR A 62 15.64 20.64 14.38
CA TYR A 62 16.80 20.31 13.54
C TYR A 62 17.53 21.55 13.02
N GLU A 63 18.86 21.49 12.91
CA GLU A 63 19.71 22.58 12.40
C GLU A 63 19.25 23.06 11.02
N LYS A 64 18.90 24.35 10.90
CA LYS A 64 18.21 24.93 9.73
C LYS A 64 18.99 24.77 8.42
N ASP A 65 20.31 24.88 8.49
CA ASP A 65 21.23 24.73 7.36
C ASP A 65 21.43 23.27 6.92
N LYS A 66 21.09 22.30 7.79
CA LYS A 66 21.22 20.86 7.51
C LYS A 66 19.92 20.19 7.07
N GLN A 67 18.79 20.90 7.05
CA GLN A 67 17.49 20.29 6.69
C GLN A 67 17.35 19.98 5.19
N TYR A 68 18.18 20.59 4.37
CA TYR A 68 18.08 20.55 2.91
C TYR A 68 19.44 20.28 2.28
N SER A 69 19.43 19.59 1.15
CA SER A 69 20.59 19.33 0.31
C SER A 69 20.24 19.57 -1.16
N TYR A 70 21.25 19.95 -1.95
CA TYR A 70 21.12 20.03 -3.40
C TYR A 70 21.57 18.72 -4.03
N GLU A 71 20.70 18.11 -4.83
CA GLU A 71 20.97 16.86 -5.52
C GLU A 71 20.72 17.00 -7.02
N LYS A 72 21.50 16.26 -7.81
CA LYS A 72 21.35 16.25 -9.27
C LYS A 72 20.44 15.09 -9.67
N ARG A 73 19.25 15.40 -10.20
CA ARG A 73 18.35 14.43 -10.85
C ARG A 73 18.32 14.65 -12.35
N GLY A 74 18.99 13.75 -13.07
CA GLY A 74 19.21 13.89 -14.50
C GLY A 74 19.94 15.20 -14.83
N ASN A 75 19.27 16.10 -15.55
CA ASN A 75 19.83 17.39 -15.96
C ASN A 75 19.46 18.55 -15.02
N LYS A 76 18.71 18.31 -13.94
CA LYS A 76 18.27 19.35 -12.99
C LYS A 76 18.95 19.18 -11.64
N THR A 77 19.39 20.29 -11.06
CA THR A 77 19.72 20.36 -9.64
C THR A 77 18.45 20.73 -8.89
N ILE A 78 18.07 19.92 -7.91
CA ILE A 78 16.88 20.13 -7.10
C ILE A 78 17.28 20.30 -5.63
N ASN A 79 16.54 21.15 -4.92
CA ASN A 79 16.67 21.28 -3.48
C ASN A 79 15.70 20.28 -2.82
N VAL A 80 16.23 19.33 -2.05
CA VAL A 80 15.47 18.26 -1.40
C VAL A 80 15.77 18.24 0.09
N ARG A 81 14.95 17.51 0.87
CA ARG A 81 15.30 17.22 2.27
C ARG A 81 16.58 16.38 2.28
N SER A 82 17.53 16.77 3.12
CA SER A 82 18.79 16.03 3.29
C SER A 82 18.52 14.59 3.73
N GLU A 83 19.46 13.70 3.46
CA GLU A 83 19.34 12.30 3.85
C GLU A 83 19.24 12.17 5.38
N GLU A 84 20.07 12.90 6.12
CA GLU A 84 20.10 12.88 7.59
C GLU A 84 18.80 13.41 8.21
N TYR A 85 18.23 14.48 7.64
CA TYR A 85 16.91 14.96 8.06
C TYR A 85 15.81 13.93 7.74
N SER A 86 15.91 13.29 6.58
CA SER A 86 14.95 12.28 6.14
C SER A 86 14.98 11.05 7.05
N ASP A 87 16.16 10.62 7.48
CA ASP A 87 16.36 9.51 8.42
C ASP A 87 15.79 9.85 9.80
N ALA A 88 16.10 11.04 10.35
CA ALA A 88 15.54 11.49 11.62
C ALA A 88 14.00 11.50 11.60
N TYR A 89 13.40 12.00 10.52
CA TYR A 89 11.95 12.01 10.34
C TYR A 89 11.36 10.60 10.20
N HIS A 90 12.00 9.72 9.42
CA HIS A 90 11.57 8.34 9.27
C HIS A 90 11.57 7.60 10.61
N ASN A 91 12.63 7.80 11.41
CA ASN A 91 12.73 7.24 12.75
C ASN A 91 11.59 7.73 13.66
N MET A 92 11.21 9.02 13.61
CA MET A 92 10.05 9.54 14.35
C MET A 92 8.73 8.89 13.89
N LEU A 93 8.57 8.67 12.59
CA LEU A 93 7.42 7.95 12.04
C LEU A 93 7.38 6.46 12.40
N SER A 94 8.46 5.92 12.99
CA SER A 94 8.53 4.58 13.53
C SER A 94 8.04 3.51 12.55
N GLY A 95 8.58 3.50 11.32
CA GLY A 95 8.23 2.51 10.29
C GLY A 95 6.84 2.70 9.64
N MET A 96 6.19 3.87 9.81
CA MET A 96 4.89 4.14 9.19
C MET A 96 4.91 3.92 7.67
N VAL A 97 5.90 4.47 6.96
CA VAL A 97 5.97 4.40 5.48
C VAL A 97 5.94 2.94 5.00
N GLU A 98 6.73 2.07 5.64
CA GLU A 98 6.74 0.63 5.36
C GLU A 98 5.37 0.00 5.66
N ARG A 99 4.78 0.24 6.84
CA ARG A 99 3.45 -0.29 7.18
C ARG A 99 2.40 0.11 6.14
N ARG A 100 2.47 1.34 5.63
CA ARG A 100 1.56 1.85 4.59
C ARG A 100 1.77 1.20 3.23
N MET A 101 3.01 0.97 2.84
CA MET A 101 3.31 0.20 1.63
C MET A 101 2.82 -1.24 1.74
N ARG A 102 3.10 -1.92 2.85
CA ARG A 102 2.62 -3.28 3.13
C ARG A 102 1.10 -3.37 3.10
N LYS A 103 0.40 -2.41 3.72
CA LYS A 103 -1.07 -2.33 3.65
C LYS A 103 -1.54 -2.16 2.22
N SER A 104 -0.92 -1.29 1.42
CA SER A 104 -1.28 -1.10 0.01
C SER A 104 -1.16 -2.40 -0.82
N ILE A 105 -0.05 -3.13 -0.66
CA ILE A 105 0.17 -4.43 -1.34
C ILE A 105 -0.93 -5.41 -0.95
N THR A 106 -1.19 -5.56 0.35
CA THR A 106 -2.22 -6.46 0.88
C THR A 106 -3.60 -6.06 0.35
N SER A 107 -3.94 -4.78 0.38
CA SER A 107 -5.22 -4.25 -0.07
C SER A 107 -5.48 -4.56 -1.54
N ILE A 108 -4.49 -4.34 -2.41
CA ILE A 108 -4.63 -4.67 -3.84
C ILE A 108 -4.80 -6.18 -4.03
N GLY A 109 -4.00 -6.98 -3.33
CA GLY A 109 -4.11 -8.45 -3.37
C GLY A 109 -5.50 -8.95 -2.96
N ASN A 110 -6.00 -8.45 -1.83
CA ASN A 110 -7.33 -8.79 -1.31
C ASN A 110 -8.43 -8.41 -2.30
N LEU A 111 -8.39 -7.19 -2.86
CA LEU A 111 -9.40 -6.72 -3.82
C LEU A 111 -9.38 -7.53 -5.11
N TRP A 112 -8.20 -7.84 -5.65
CA TRP A 112 -8.06 -8.68 -6.85
C TRP A 112 -8.54 -10.11 -6.60
N TYR A 113 -8.15 -10.71 -5.48
CA TYR A 113 -8.60 -12.04 -5.11
C TYR A 113 -10.12 -12.08 -4.94
N SER A 114 -10.71 -11.09 -4.28
CA SER A 114 -12.16 -10.99 -4.10
C SER A 114 -12.88 -10.88 -5.43
N ALA A 115 -12.40 -10.03 -6.33
CA ALA A 115 -12.96 -9.90 -7.68
C ALA A 115 -12.86 -11.20 -8.48
N TRP A 116 -11.77 -11.96 -8.35
CA TRP A 116 -11.61 -13.25 -9.01
C TRP A 116 -12.56 -14.31 -8.46
N VAL A 117 -12.75 -14.37 -7.14
CA VAL A 117 -13.75 -15.24 -6.50
C VAL A 117 -15.16 -14.88 -6.96
N ASP A 118 -15.51 -13.59 -6.92
CA ASP A 118 -16.83 -13.07 -7.31
C ASP A 118 -17.14 -13.27 -8.79
N ALA A 119 -16.12 -13.32 -9.64
CA ALA A 119 -16.25 -13.65 -11.06
C ALA A 119 -16.52 -15.15 -11.32
N GLY A 120 -16.60 -15.97 -10.27
CA GLY A 120 -16.85 -17.40 -10.36
C GLY A 120 -15.58 -18.20 -10.62
N GLN A 121 -14.54 -17.98 -9.80
CA GLN A 121 -13.27 -18.70 -9.83
C GLN A 121 -13.42 -20.17 -10.32
N PRO A 122 -12.56 -20.65 -11.23
CA PRO A 122 -12.64 -22.02 -11.73
C PRO A 122 -12.42 -23.04 -10.59
N ILE A 123 -13.10 -24.17 -10.67
CA ILE A 123 -12.86 -25.31 -9.77
C ILE A 123 -11.52 -25.93 -10.13
N LEU A 124 -10.52 -25.80 -9.25
CA LEU A 124 -9.15 -26.23 -9.52
C LEU A 124 -8.89 -27.73 -9.27
N ASP A 125 -9.85 -28.47 -8.68
CA ASP A 125 -9.71 -29.91 -8.35
C ASP A 125 -9.37 -30.77 -9.58
N GLY A 126 -9.80 -30.37 -10.78
CA GLY A 126 -9.49 -31.06 -12.03
C GLY A 126 -8.16 -30.64 -12.69
N MET A 127 -7.56 -29.51 -12.28
CA MET A 127 -6.32 -29.01 -12.87
C MET A 127 -5.07 -29.74 -12.38
N GLN A 128 -5.12 -30.39 -11.20
CA GLN A 128 -4.01 -31.21 -10.71
C GLN A 128 -3.81 -32.52 -11.51
N ASN A 129 -4.82 -32.94 -12.27
CA ASN A 129 -4.83 -34.22 -13.00
C ASN A 129 -4.78 -34.07 -14.53
N SER A 130 -4.59 -32.85 -15.06
CA SER A 130 -4.61 -32.59 -16.50
C SER A 130 -3.19 -32.50 -17.09
N GLU A 131 -2.92 -33.26 -18.15
CA GLU A 131 -1.67 -33.19 -18.94
C GLU A 131 -1.63 -31.99 -19.92
N ALA A 132 -2.72 -31.20 -20.05
CA ALA A 132 -2.78 -30.02 -20.92
C ALA A 132 -3.74 -28.94 -20.36
N PRO A 133 -3.22 -27.84 -19.76
CA PRO A 133 -4.07 -26.86 -19.08
C PRO A 133 -4.39 -25.70 -20.00
N PHE A 134 -5.33 -25.86 -20.93
CA PHE A 134 -6.32 -24.86 -21.37
C PHE A 134 -6.98 -25.30 -22.68
N THR A 135 -8.30 -25.39 -22.67
CA THR A 135 -9.20 -24.87 -23.72
C THR A 135 -10.63 -25.15 -23.27
N GLU A 136 -11.35 -24.11 -22.84
CA GLU A 136 -12.74 -23.87 -23.21
C GLU A 136 -13.18 -22.52 -22.63
N GLU A 137 -13.87 -21.72 -23.46
CA GLU A 137 -14.26 -20.34 -23.17
C GLU A 137 -15.03 -20.21 -21.85
N ILE A 138 -14.56 -19.31 -20.98
CA ILE A 138 -15.26 -18.94 -19.75
C ILE A 138 -16.54 -18.21 -20.15
N LYS A 139 -17.70 -18.87 -20.06
CA LYS A 139 -19.00 -18.21 -20.16
C LYS A 139 -19.28 -17.43 -18.88
N ILE A 140 -18.95 -16.14 -18.90
CA ILE A 140 -19.24 -15.19 -17.82
C ILE A 140 -20.73 -14.82 -17.89
N ASP A 141 -21.61 -15.53 -17.20
CA ASP A 141 -22.97 -15.00 -16.97
C ASP A 141 -23.69 -15.60 -15.75
N HIS A 142 -23.05 -15.54 -14.56
CA HIS A 142 -23.78 -15.73 -13.31
C HIS A 142 -23.52 -14.56 -12.36
N LYS A 143 -24.48 -13.62 -12.26
CA LYS A 143 -24.45 -12.57 -11.24
C LYS A 143 -24.75 -13.21 -9.87
N ILE A 144 -23.72 -13.32 -9.03
CA ILE A 144 -23.84 -13.74 -7.64
C ILE A 144 -24.77 -12.77 -6.90
N THR A 145 -25.78 -13.32 -6.20
CA THR A 145 -26.74 -12.55 -5.40
C THR A 145 -26.42 -12.65 -3.91
N LYS A 146 -26.96 -11.76 -3.08
CA LYS A 146 -26.82 -11.80 -1.60
C LYS A 146 -27.29 -13.12 -0.94
N LYS A 147 -27.92 -14.02 -1.70
CA LYS A 147 -28.36 -15.33 -1.23
C LYS A 147 -27.24 -16.38 -1.33
N ASP A 148 -26.30 -16.19 -2.23
CA ASP A 148 -25.19 -17.12 -2.51
C ASP A 148 -24.03 -16.93 -1.50
N ALA A 149 -23.89 -15.73 -0.93
CA ALA A 149 -22.89 -15.40 0.09
C ALA A 149 -23.15 -15.99 1.50
N ARG A 150 -24.22 -16.78 1.71
CA ARG A 150 -24.61 -17.31 3.03
C ARG A 150 -24.17 -18.76 3.29
N GLY A 151 -23.33 -19.34 2.43
CA GLY A 151 -22.89 -20.74 2.51
C GLY A 151 -21.61 -21.02 3.33
N HIS A 152 -20.86 -20.01 3.76
CA HIS A 152 -19.58 -20.21 4.44
C HIS A 152 -19.59 -19.60 5.84
N GLN A 153 -20.43 -20.15 6.72
CA GLN A 153 -20.25 -20.06 8.16
C GLN A 153 -20.02 -21.47 8.70
N HIS A 154 -18.75 -21.86 8.80
CA HIS A 154 -18.23 -22.81 9.78
C HIS A 154 -16.75 -22.50 10.02
#